data_AF-S3K0A4-F1
#
_entry.id   AF-S3K0A4-F1
#
_cell.length_a   1.000
_cell.length_b   1.000
_cell.length_c   1.000
_cell.angle_alpha   90.00
_cell.angle_beta   90.00
_cell.angle_gamma   90.00
#
_symmetry.space_group_name_H-M   'P 1'
#
loop_
_entity.id
_entity.type
_entity.pdbx_description
1 polymer ?
#
loop_
_entity_poly.entity_id
_entity_poly.type
_entity_poly.pdbx_seq_one_letter_code
_entity_poly.pdbx_strand_id
1 'polypeptide(L)'
;MKKLSAYVAASMLFLALPLSFAAADSSTDVRIDYRMNVAKADYTANYFNWTVGKQPAVKDKFDTASGASVKGSTKAFNEVRYAEPAADKKAAIPAGLRGLLLYPVANFDVAQFDNLSVTEKGGVVTVRFVHRGTAYELTTDKKGNFDVLTGAKIARNVGDNNMNVFTVKPEYLKAGGDAAKMSDVDWSKVQLVSDTFSPEAAYHYDGTLKFTFKNNVLSITGTLKRSK
;
A
#
# COMPACT_ATOMS: atom_id res chain seq x y z
N MET A 1 15.22 31.74 -47.88
CA MET A 1 14.07 32.06 -47.00
C MET A 1 13.84 30.88 -46.06
N LYS A 2 13.42 31.19 -44.82
CA LYS A 2 13.57 30.39 -43.60
C LYS A 2 12.80 29.04 -43.62
N LYS A 3 13.44 28.01 -43.06
CA LYS A 3 12.85 26.76 -42.57
C LYS A 3 11.89 27.08 -41.39
N LEU A 4 10.82 26.30 -41.21
CA LEU A 4 10.28 25.81 -39.92
C LEU A 4 8.98 25.02 -40.20
N SER A 5 8.99 23.70 -40.06
CA SER A 5 8.57 22.94 -38.86
C SER A 5 7.11 22.48 -38.93
N ALA A 6 6.92 21.27 -39.48
CA ALA A 6 5.70 20.50 -39.27
C ALA A 6 5.75 19.91 -37.84
N TYR A 7 4.89 20.42 -36.97
CA TYR A 7 4.57 19.79 -35.69
C TYR A 7 3.74 18.54 -35.96
N VAL A 8 4.36 17.36 -35.90
CA VAL A 8 3.63 16.10 -35.73
C VAL A 8 3.26 16.00 -34.25
N ALA A 9 2.00 16.31 -33.94
CA ALA A 9 1.40 15.99 -32.67
C ALA A 9 1.31 14.45 -32.55
N ALA A 10 2.33 13.84 -31.95
CA ALA A 10 2.26 12.46 -31.51
C ALA A 10 1.36 12.41 -30.26
N SER A 11 0.05 12.30 -30.49
CA SER A 11 -0.92 11.88 -29.49
C SER A 11 -0.55 10.47 -29.03
N MET A 12 0.19 10.36 -27.93
CA MET A 12 0.41 9.10 -27.23
C MET A 12 -0.93 8.64 -26.66
N LEU A 13 -1.65 7.81 -27.42
CA LEU A 13 -2.66 6.92 -26.87
C LEU A 13 -1.96 5.99 -25.88
N PHE A 14 -2.09 6.29 -24.59
CA PHE A 14 -1.90 5.30 -23.55
C PHE A 14 -3.02 4.27 -23.71
N LEU A 15 -2.73 3.19 -24.45
CA LEU A 15 -3.50 1.96 -24.33
C LEU A 15 -3.31 1.46 -22.89
N ALA A 16 -4.26 1.80 -22.01
CA ALA A 16 -4.54 1.02 -20.83
C ALA A 16 -5.00 -0.35 -21.34
N LEU A 17 -4.06 -1.28 -21.51
CA LEU A 17 -4.39 -2.68 -21.73
C LEU A 17 -5.32 -3.08 -20.59
N PRO A 18 -6.54 -3.58 -20.86
CA PRO A 18 -7.31 -4.22 -19.81
C PRO A 18 -6.48 -5.41 -19.36
N LEU A 19 -5.87 -5.31 -18.18
CA LEU A 19 -5.38 -6.46 -17.46
C LEU A 19 -6.62 -7.31 -17.21
N SER A 20 -6.86 -8.25 -18.11
CA SER A 20 -7.87 -9.28 -17.94
C SER A 20 -7.61 -9.90 -16.57
N PHE A 21 -8.57 -9.73 -15.65
CA PHE A 21 -8.63 -10.41 -14.37
C PHE A 21 -8.87 -11.90 -14.67
N ALA A 22 -7.87 -12.60 -15.20
CA ALA A 22 -7.90 -14.05 -15.32
C ALA A 22 -7.87 -14.67 -13.92
N ALA A 23 -8.71 -15.69 -13.72
CA ALA A 23 -9.00 -16.29 -12.44
C ALA A 23 -7.74 -16.80 -11.72
N ALA A 24 -7.65 -16.52 -10.42
CA ALA A 24 -6.76 -17.27 -9.56
C ALA A 24 -7.36 -18.67 -9.37
N ASP A 25 -6.56 -19.71 -9.60
CA ASP A 25 -7.04 -21.09 -9.81
C ASP A 25 -7.27 -21.87 -8.49
N SER A 26 -7.49 -21.15 -7.38
CA SER A 26 -7.87 -21.70 -6.07
C SER A 26 -9.09 -20.94 -5.53
N SER A 27 -10.00 -21.64 -4.83
CA SER A 27 -11.22 -21.04 -4.28
C SER A 27 -10.96 -19.93 -3.24
N THR A 28 -9.71 -19.73 -2.82
CA THR A 28 -9.33 -18.84 -1.72
C THR A 28 -8.17 -17.91 -2.05
N ASP A 29 -7.67 -17.93 -3.27
CA ASP A 29 -6.58 -17.05 -3.69
C ASP A 29 -7.06 -15.59 -3.75
N VAL A 30 -6.18 -14.66 -3.40
CA VAL A 30 -6.49 -13.23 -3.42
C VAL A 30 -5.75 -12.57 -4.58
N ARG A 31 -6.51 -12.01 -5.52
CA ARG A 31 -5.93 -11.18 -6.58
C ARG A 31 -5.94 -9.72 -6.15
N ILE A 32 -4.81 -9.03 -6.34
CA ILE A 32 -4.62 -7.61 -6.03
C ILE A 32 -4.26 -6.86 -7.31
N ASP A 33 -4.89 -5.71 -7.51
CA ASP A 33 -4.53 -4.70 -8.51
C ASP A 33 -4.72 -3.31 -7.90
N TYR A 34 -3.63 -2.57 -7.78
CA TYR A 34 -3.54 -1.35 -6.99
C TYR A 34 -2.80 -0.28 -7.79
N ARG A 35 -3.28 0.96 -7.68
CA ARG A 35 -2.57 2.13 -8.20
C ARG A 35 -2.75 3.31 -7.25
N MET A 36 -1.63 3.95 -6.93
CA MET A 36 -1.61 5.18 -6.15
C MET A 36 -0.57 6.17 -6.65
N ASN A 37 -0.99 7.40 -6.95
CA ASN A 37 -0.11 8.54 -6.96
C ASN A 37 0.24 8.92 -5.52
N VAL A 38 1.52 8.84 -5.15
CA VAL A 38 1.99 9.11 -3.78
C VAL A 38 2.42 10.57 -3.59
N ALA A 39 2.52 11.36 -4.66
CA ALA A 39 2.96 12.75 -4.58
C ALA A 39 1.81 13.76 -4.50
N LYS A 40 0.61 13.38 -4.94
CA LYS A 40 -0.58 14.25 -4.92
C LYS A 40 -1.87 13.45 -4.95
N ALA A 41 -2.97 14.09 -4.53
CA ALA A 41 -4.31 13.57 -4.73
C ALA A 41 -4.58 13.33 -6.23
N ASP A 42 -5.04 12.13 -6.55
CA ASP A 42 -5.39 11.68 -7.90
C ASP A 42 -6.61 10.74 -7.82
N TYR A 43 -7.70 11.22 -7.22
CA TYR A 43 -8.88 10.41 -6.88
C TYR A 43 -9.57 9.76 -8.09
N THR A 44 -9.37 10.30 -9.28
CA THR A 44 -9.90 9.73 -10.53
C THR A 44 -9.12 8.49 -10.96
N ALA A 45 -7.80 8.49 -10.81
CA ALA A 45 -6.94 7.42 -11.31
C ALA A 45 -6.38 6.50 -10.21
N ASN A 46 -6.45 6.88 -8.93
CA ASN A 46 -6.13 6.00 -7.81
C ASN A 46 -7.24 4.96 -7.64
N TYR A 47 -6.84 3.71 -7.41
CA TYR A 47 -7.79 2.62 -7.21
C TYR A 47 -7.18 1.49 -6.38
N PHE A 48 -8.07 0.71 -5.76
CA PHE A 48 -7.74 -0.57 -5.16
C PHE A 48 -8.78 -1.59 -5.60
N ASN A 49 -8.33 -2.53 -6.43
CA ASN A 49 -9.13 -3.62 -6.94
C ASN A 49 -8.66 -4.93 -6.32
N TRP A 50 -9.58 -5.78 -5.93
CA TRP A 50 -9.25 -7.07 -5.33
C TRP A 50 -10.35 -8.11 -5.52
N THR A 51 -9.99 -9.38 -5.34
CA THR A 51 -10.93 -10.52 -5.51
C THR A 51 -10.45 -11.70 -4.67
N VAL A 52 -11.39 -12.46 -4.10
CA VAL A 52 -11.12 -13.74 -3.43
C VAL A 52 -11.72 -14.89 -4.25
N GLY A 53 -10.87 -15.84 -4.65
CA GLY A 53 -11.25 -16.99 -5.46
C GLY A 53 -12.06 -16.61 -6.71
N LYS A 54 -13.28 -17.13 -6.79
CA LYS A 54 -14.20 -16.91 -7.93
C LYS A 54 -15.26 -15.83 -7.68
N GLN A 55 -15.13 -15.07 -6.58
CA GLN A 55 -16.08 -13.98 -6.29
C GLN A 55 -15.97 -12.86 -7.33
N PRO A 56 -17.01 -12.04 -7.51
CA PRO A 56 -16.92 -10.84 -8.33
C PRO A 56 -15.80 -9.91 -7.83
N ALA A 57 -15.02 -9.35 -8.76
CA ALA A 57 -13.97 -8.41 -8.40
C ALA A 57 -14.56 -7.13 -7.79
N VAL A 58 -14.03 -6.72 -6.65
CA VAL A 58 -14.30 -5.43 -6.04
C VAL A 58 -13.42 -4.41 -6.75
N LYS A 59 -14.04 -3.49 -7.49
CA LYS A 59 -13.33 -2.38 -8.16
C LYS A 59 -13.61 -1.08 -7.42
N ASP A 60 -12.63 -0.61 -6.66
CA ASP A 60 -12.86 0.46 -5.67
C ASP A 60 -11.93 1.65 -5.86
N LYS A 61 -12.40 2.80 -5.41
CA LYS A 61 -11.69 4.09 -5.37
C LYS A 61 -12.28 4.97 -4.27
N PHE A 62 -11.59 6.06 -3.96
CA PHE A 62 -12.11 7.07 -3.05
C PHE A 62 -13.27 7.85 -3.68
N ASP A 63 -14.34 8.08 -2.92
CA ASP A 63 -15.43 8.99 -3.24
C ASP A 63 -15.27 10.28 -2.44
N THR A 64 -15.00 11.37 -3.14
CA THR A 64 -14.83 12.70 -2.54
C THR A 64 -16.12 13.26 -1.96
N ALA A 65 -17.30 12.78 -2.39
CA ALA A 65 -18.59 13.27 -1.88
C ALA A 65 -18.90 12.68 -0.50
N SER A 66 -18.75 11.37 -0.32
CA SER A 66 -18.97 10.71 0.98
C SER A 66 -17.74 10.72 1.89
N GLY A 67 -16.55 10.97 1.36
CA GLY A 67 -15.30 10.82 2.11
C GLY A 67 -14.93 9.36 2.41
N ALA A 68 -15.51 8.41 1.67
CA ALA A 68 -15.35 6.98 1.89
C ALA A 68 -14.98 6.23 0.59
N SER A 69 -14.68 4.94 0.72
CA SER A 69 -14.48 4.06 -0.44
C SER A 69 -15.82 3.75 -1.12
N VAL A 70 -15.90 3.87 -2.45
CA VAL A 70 -17.12 3.63 -3.25
C VAL A 70 -17.73 2.23 -3.02
N LYS A 71 -16.88 1.21 -2.84
CA LYS A 71 -17.30 -0.19 -2.65
C LYS A 71 -17.09 -0.72 -1.24
N GLY A 72 -16.73 0.13 -0.28
CA GLY A 72 -16.59 -0.27 1.12
C GLY A 72 -15.33 -1.10 1.42
N SER A 73 -14.28 -1.05 0.59
CA SER A 73 -13.06 -1.86 0.80
C SER A 73 -12.37 -1.62 2.14
N THR A 74 -12.53 -0.43 2.75
CA THR A 74 -12.00 -0.14 4.08
C THR A 74 -12.51 -1.10 5.17
N LYS A 75 -13.71 -1.67 4.99
CA LYS A 75 -14.30 -2.71 5.84
C LYS A 75 -14.24 -4.09 5.18
N ALA A 76 -14.69 -4.22 3.94
CA ALA A 76 -14.85 -5.51 3.27
C ALA A 76 -13.52 -6.27 3.13
N PHE A 77 -12.40 -5.57 2.91
CA PHE A 77 -11.09 -6.20 2.79
C PHE A 77 -10.58 -6.85 4.09
N ASN A 78 -11.31 -6.74 5.21
CA ASN A 78 -11.01 -7.51 6.42
C ASN A 78 -10.96 -9.03 6.20
N GLU A 79 -11.70 -9.56 5.22
CA GLU A 79 -11.64 -10.99 4.86
C GLU A 79 -10.27 -11.45 4.33
N VAL A 80 -9.44 -10.50 3.89
CA VAL A 80 -8.06 -10.77 3.46
C VAL A 80 -7.07 -10.33 4.54
N ARG A 81 -7.31 -9.19 5.20
CA ARG A 81 -6.40 -8.67 6.23
C ARG A 81 -6.28 -9.60 7.43
N TYR A 82 -7.36 -10.33 7.75
CA TYR A 82 -7.45 -11.17 8.94
C TYR A 82 -7.94 -12.57 8.58
N ALA A 83 -7.35 -13.57 9.22
CA ALA A 83 -7.82 -14.94 9.13
C ALA A 83 -9.17 -15.09 9.82
N GLU A 84 -9.91 -16.13 9.43
CA GLU A 84 -11.22 -16.40 10.00
C GLU A 84 -11.11 -16.92 11.44
N PRO A 85 -12.01 -16.47 12.34
CA PRO A 85 -13.01 -15.42 12.11
C PRO A 85 -12.36 -14.02 12.14
N ALA A 86 -12.68 -13.17 11.15
CA ALA A 86 -12.04 -11.85 11.01
C ALA A 86 -12.25 -10.91 12.22
N ALA A 87 -13.26 -11.18 13.05
CA ALA A 87 -13.52 -10.48 14.31
C ALA A 87 -12.35 -10.58 15.31
N ASP A 88 -11.60 -11.68 15.28
CA ASP A 88 -10.47 -11.93 16.17
C ASP A 88 -9.21 -11.16 15.76
N LYS A 89 -9.24 -10.52 14.58
CA LYS A 89 -8.16 -9.69 14.03
C LYS A 89 -6.79 -10.39 14.00
N LYS A 90 -6.78 -11.72 13.85
CA LYS A 90 -5.54 -12.49 13.62
C LYS A 90 -5.04 -12.17 12.22
N ALA A 91 -3.92 -11.46 12.12
CA ALA A 91 -3.41 -10.96 10.84
C ALA A 91 -3.08 -12.13 9.89
N ALA A 92 -3.62 -12.11 8.67
CA ALA A 92 -3.28 -13.08 7.62
C ALA A 92 -2.21 -12.57 6.63
N ILE A 93 -1.95 -11.26 6.65
CA ILE A 93 -0.88 -10.58 5.92
C ILE A 93 -0.20 -9.51 6.80
N PRO A 94 1.05 -9.10 6.48
CA PRO A 94 1.79 -8.09 7.25
C PRO A 94 1.00 -6.79 7.47
N ALA A 95 1.18 -6.17 8.63
CA ALA A 95 0.52 -4.91 9.00
C ALA A 95 0.78 -3.76 8.01
N GLY A 96 2.03 -3.61 7.56
CA GLY A 96 2.41 -2.62 6.57
C GLY A 96 1.66 -2.81 5.25
N LEU A 97 1.52 -4.05 4.77
CA LEU A 97 0.79 -4.34 3.54
C LEU A 97 -0.72 -4.05 3.71
N ARG A 98 -1.29 -4.40 4.88
CA ARG A 98 -2.70 -4.12 5.21
C ARG A 98 -3.03 -2.63 5.15
N GLY A 99 -2.14 -1.78 5.63
CA GLY A 99 -2.30 -0.33 5.57
C GLY A 99 -2.11 0.21 4.15
N LEU A 100 -1.01 -0.19 3.51
CA LEU A 100 -0.63 0.30 2.18
C LEU A 100 -1.75 0.14 1.14
N LEU A 101 -2.40 -1.03 1.12
CA LEU A 101 -3.44 -1.37 0.14
C LEU A 101 -4.70 -0.50 0.25
N LEU A 102 -4.92 0.19 1.37
CA LEU A 102 -6.13 0.98 1.60
C LEU A 102 -5.97 2.48 1.30
N TYR A 103 -4.75 2.98 1.08
CA TYR A 103 -4.57 4.40 0.75
C TYR A 103 -5.31 4.90 -0.51
N PRO A 104 -5.42 4.15 -1.62
CA PRO A 104 -6.12 4.62 -2.82
C PRO A 104 -7.63 4.84 -2.63
N VAL A 105 -8.20 4.22 -1.59
CA VAL A 105 -9.62 4.28 -1.25
C VAL A 105 -9.89 5.14 -0.01
N ALA A 106 -8.88 5.89 0.43
CA ALA A 106 -8.95 6.87 1.52
C ALA A 106 -8.67 8.28 0.99
N ASN A 107 -8.99 9.29 1.80
CA ASN A 107 -8.60 10.67 1.51
C ASN A 107 -7.06 10.76 1.45
N PHE A 108 -6.52 11.49 0.48
CA PHE A 108 -5.08 11.65 0.29
C PHE A 108 -4.38 12.27 1.51
N ASP A 109 -5.09 13.08 2.28
CA ASP A 109 -4.56 13.68 3.52
C ASP A 109 -4.08 12.62 4.52
N VAL A 110 -4.65 11.40 4.48
CA VAL A 110 -4.17 10.29 5.32
C VAL A 110 -2.78 9.84 4.90
N ALA A 111 -2.52 9.70 3.59
CA ALA A 111 -1.21 9.34 3.07
C ALA A 111 -0.18 10.45 3.30
N GLN A 112 -0.60 11.71 3.20
CA GLN A 112 0.25 12.86 3.50
C GLN A 112 0.60 12.91 5.00
N PHE A 113 -0.40 12.76 5.87
CA PHE A 113 -0.20 12.75 7.32
C PHE A 113 0.70 11.61 7.77
N ASP A 114 0.50 10.40 7.23
CA ASP A 114 1.32 9.23 7.53
C ASP A 114 2.72 9.28 6.87
N ASN A 115 3.01 10.33 6.08
CA ASN A 115 4.22 10.49 5.30
C ASN A 115 4.52 9.25 4.42
N LEU A 116 3.53 8.82 3.64
CA LEU A 116 3.69 7.74 2.66
C LEU A 116 4.73 8.16 1.62
N SER A 117 5.85 7.45 1.61
CA SER A 117 6.98 7.70 0.72
C SER A 117 7.36 6.42 0.00
N VAL A 118 7.75 6.57 -1.27
CA VAL A 118 8.20 5.48 -2.11
C VAL A 118 9.48 5.90 -2.81
N THR A 119 10.47 5.02 -2.79
CA THR A 119 11.73 5.19 -3.51
C THR A 119 11.98 3.98 -4.38
N GLU A 120 12.69 4.18 -5.48
CA GLU A 120 13.21 3.11 -6.32
C GLU A 120 14.71 3.33 -6.49
N LYS A 121 15.50 2.28 -6.21
CA LYS A 121 16.95 2.31 -6.41
C LYS A 121 17.44 0.94 -6.89
N GLY A 122 17.91 0.89 -8.13
CA GLY A 122 18.52 -0.32 -8.68
C GLY A 122 17.54 -1.49 -8.83
N GLY A 123 16.29 -1.18 -9.17
CA GLY A 123 15.17 -2.11 -9.32
C GLY A 123 14.47 -2.47 -8.01
N VAL A 124 14.98 -2.01 -6.87
CA VAL A 124 14.38 -2.22 -5.55
C VAL A 124 13.42 -1.08 -5.26
N VAL A 125 12.14 -1.40 -5.05
CA VAL A 125 11.13 -0.45 -4.56
C VAL A 125 11.06 -0.56 -3.04
N THR A 126 11.20 0.57 -2.36
CA THR A 126 11.03 0.69 -0.91
C THR A 126 9.90 1.66 -0.59
N VAL A 127 8.89 1.17 0.12
CA VAL A 127 7.75 1.96 0.62
C VAL A 127 7.93 2.15 2.12
N ARG A 128 7.77 3.38 2.60
CA ARG A 128 7.85 3.74 4.02
C ARG A 128 6.72 4.68 4.41
N PHE A 129 6.12 4.44 5.57
CA PHE A 129 5.11 5.32 6.16
C PHE A 129 5.00 5.08 7.66
N VAL A 130 4.41 6.03 8.38
CA VAL A 130 4.16 5.95 9.82
C VAL A 130 2.68 6.17 10.06
N HIS A 131 1.98 5.11 10.45
CA HIS A 131 0.55 5.17 10.72
C HIS A 131 0.31 4.90 12.21
N ARG A 132 -0.36 5.85 12.88
CA ARG A 132 -0.76 5.73 14.30
C ARG A 132 0.39 5.33 15.24
N GLY A 133 1.53 6.02 15.13
CA GLY A 133 2.71 5.77 15.96
C GLY A 133 3.45 4.46 15.65
N THR A 134 3.16 3.82 14.52
CA THR A 134 3.87 2.61 14.05
C THR A 134 4.49 2.89 12.70
N ALA A 135 5.79 2.64 12.57
CA ALA A 135 6.53 2.78 11.31
C ALA A 135 6.54 1.46 10.54
N TYR A 136 6.40 1.54 9.22
CA TYR A 136 6.37 0.39 8.31
C TYR A 136 7.36 0.59 7.18
N GLU A 137 8.04 -0.49 6.80
CA GLU A 137 8.89 -0.55 5.61
C GLU A 137 8.52 -1.79 4.79
N LEU A 138 8.23 -1.61 3.50
CA LEU A 138 8.02 -2.71 2.56
C LEU A 138 9.08 -2.58 1.47
N THR A 139 9.86 -3.65 1.26
CA THR A 139 10.97 -3.64 0.29
C THR A 139 10.86 -4.83 -0.64
N THR A 140 11.10 -4.60 -1.93
CA THR A 140 11.14 -5.66 -2.94
C THR A 140 12.54 -6.19 -3.19
N ASP A 141 12.64 -7.29 -3.95
CA ASP A 141 13.89 -7.65 -4.62
C ASP A 141 14.22 -6.64 -5.76
N LYS A 142 15.37 -6.84 -6.42
CA LYS A 142 15.83 -6.02 -7.58
C LYS A 142 14.96 -6.14 -8.81
N LYS A 143 14.02 -7.07 -8.84
CA LYS A 143 13.05 -7.25 -9.92
C LYS A 143 11.71 -6.61 -9.56
N GLY A 144 11.58 -5.92 -8.42
CA GLY A 144 10.29 -5.37 -7.97
C GLY A 144 9.33 -6.42 -7.39
N ASN A 145 9.82 -7.59 -7.02
CA ASN A 145 9.00 -8.63 -6.38
C ASN A 145 9.00 -8.43 -4.87
N PHE A 146 7.82 -8.20 -4.30
CA PHE A 146 7.57 -8.14 -2.88
C PHE A 146 7.11 -9.51 -2.38
N ASP A 147 7.91 -10.17 -1.55
CA ASP A 147 7.51 -11.39 -0.85
C ASP A 147 6.70 -11.02 0.39
N VAL A 148 5.47 -11.54 0.48
CA VAL A 148 4.55 -11.22 1.58
C VAL A 148 5.05 -11.71 2.94
N LEU A 149 5.88 -12.75 3.00
CA LEU A 149 6.36 -13.32 4.26
C LEU A 149 7.62 -12.64 4.79
N THR A 150 8.41 -12.03 3.90
CA THR A 150 9.76 -11.55 4.24
C THR A 150 10.02 -10.09 3.88
N GLY A 151 9.23 -9.50 2.99
CA GLY A 151 9.47 -8.17 2.45
C GLY A 151 9.01 -7.00 3.36
N ALA A 152 8.25 -7.29 4.42
CA ALA A 152 7.71 -6.27 5.32
C ALA A 152 8.45 -6.21 6.66
N LYS A 153 8.61 -4.99 7.16
CA LYS A 153 9.12 -4.70 8.49
C LYS A 153 8.25 -3.65 9.20
N ILE A 154 8.31 -3.69 10.52
CA ILE A 154 7.53 -2.85 11.42
C ILE A 154 8.37 -2.40 12.60
N ALA A 155 8.13 -1.18 13.07
CA ALA A 155 8.54 -0.70 14.38
C ALA A 155 7.32 -0.08 15.06
N ARG A 156 6.88 -0.71 16.15
CA ARG A 156 5.78 -0.20 16.98
C ARG A 156 6.33 0.83 17.94
N ASN A 157 5.45 1.68 18.48
CA ASN A 157 5.79 2.65 19.51
C ASN A 157 6.81 3.71 19.06
N VAL A 158 6.78 4.07 17.76
CA VAL A 158 7.57 5.19 17.18
C VAL A 158 6.91 6.55 17.48
N GLY A 159 5.61 6.54 17.75
CA GLY A 159 4.86 7.70 18.19
C GLY A 159 3.98 7.40 19.39
N ASP A 160 3.52 8.47 20.04
CA ASP A 160 2.50 8.43 21.08
C ASP A 160 1.11 8.70 20.48
N ASN A 161 0.08 8.22 21.17
CA ASN A 161 -1.32 8.50 20.87
C ASN A 161 -1.96 9.17 22.07
N ASN A 162 -2.22 10.47 21.98
CA ASN A 162 -2.97 11.21 22.99
C ASN A 162 -4.35 11.56 22.44
N MET A 163 -5.37 10.79 22.80
CA MET A 163 -6.76 11.02 22.36
C MET A 163 -6.90 11.17 20.83
N ASN A 164 -6.24 10.30 20.05
CA ASN A 164 -6.16 10.31 18.58
C ASN A 164 -5.30 11.44 17.97
N VAL A 165 -4.57 12.18 18.79
CA VAL A 165 -3.48 13.04 18.32
C VAL A 165 -2.19 12.21 18.36
N PHE A 166 -1.64 11.97 17.18
CA PHE A 166 -0.42 11.17 17.02
C PHE A 166 0.80 12.07 16.89
N THR A 167 1.82 11.83 17.72
CA THR A 167 3.09 12.57 17.69
C THR A 167 4.27 11.61 17.68
N VAL A 168 5.35 11.99 16.99
CA VAL A 168 6.63 11.27 16.99
C VAL A 168 7.30 11.39 18.35
N LYS A 169 7.83 10.29 18.90
CA LYS A 169 8.55 10.35 20.19
C LYS A 169 9.90 11.03 20.04
N PRO A 170 10.41 11.73 21.08
CA PRO A 170 11.67 12.46 21.02
C PRO A 170 12.87 11.60 20.55
N GLU A 171 12.95 10.35 20.97
CA GLU A 171 14.03 9.43 20.60
C GLU A 171 14.03 9.05 19.10
N TYR A 172 12.90 9.18 18.39
CA TYR A 172 12.79 8.94 16.95
C TYR A 172 12.68 10.23 16.13
N LEU A 173 12.66 11.39 16.77
CA LEU A 173 12.54 12.67 16.09
C LEU A 173 13.89 13.09 15.49
N LYS A 174 13.86 13.68 14.29
CA LYS A 174 15.03 14.37 13.71
C LYS A 174 15.45 15.54 14.58
N ALA A 175 16.73 15.90 14.53
CA ALA A 175 17.22 17.11 15.20
C ALA A 175 16.49 18.35 14.64
N GLY A 176 15.86 19.13 15.53
CA GLY A 176 15.05 20.29 15.15
C GLY A 176 13.72 19.97 14.44
N GLY A 177 13.30 18.70 14.43
CA GLY A 177 12.04 18.27 13.82
C GLY A 177 10.80 18.64 14.63
N ASP A 178 9.64 18.54 14.00
CA ASP A 178 8.32 18.76 14.60
C ASP A 178 7.66 17.42 14.94
N ALA A 179 7.41 17.18 16.24
CA ALA A 179 6.80 15.94 16.71
C ALA A 179 5.38 15.71 16.13
N ALA A 180 4.68 16.74 15.65
CA ALA A 180 3.38 16.59 15.01
C ALA A 180 3.48 16.08 13.56
N LYS A 181 4.68 16.02 12.96
CA LYS A 181 4.89 15.64 11.57
C LYS A 181 5.53 14.27 11.46
N MET A 182 4.81 13.30 10.90
CA MET A 182 5.37 11.96 10.65
C MET A 182 6.55 11.98 9.66
N SER A 183 6.66 13.04 8.83
CA SER A 183 7.82 13.28 7.98
C SER A 183 9.11 13.55 8.76
N ASP A 184 9.02 13.89 10.03
CA ASP A 184 10.16 14.21 10.90
C ASP A 184 10.63 13.03 11.74
N VAL A 185 10.09 11.83 11.48
CA VAL A 185 10.69 10.58 11.94
C VAL A 185 12.07 10.39 11.32
N ASP A 186 13.07 10.21 12.18
CA ASP A 186 14.43 9.83 11.83
C ASP A 186 14.53 8.32 11.67
N TRP A 187 14.38 7.86 10.43
CA TRP A 187 14.46 6.44 10.08
C TRP A 187 15.79 5.76 10.45
N SER A 188 16.88 6.51 10.70
CA SER A 188 18.14 5.93 11.17
C SER A 188 18.08 5.46 12.63
N LYS A 189 17.13 5.98 13.41
CA LYS A 189 16.90 5.62 14.82
C LYS A 189 15.83 4.54 15.00
N VAL A 190 15.07 4.23 13.94
CA VAL A 190 13.96 3.28 13.99
C VAL A 190 14.50 1.84 13.90
N GLN A 191 14.26 1.07 14.96
CA GLN A 191 14.59 -0.36 14.98
C GLN A 191 13.46 -1.18 14.37
N LEU A 192 13.62 -1.51 13.09
CA LEU A 192 12.67 -2.34 12.35
C LEU A 192 12.87 -3.83 12.65
N VAL A 193 11.77 -4.53 12.93
CA VAL A 193 11.69 -5.99 13.02
C VAL A 193 10.79 -6.55 11.92
N SER A 194 10.85 -7.85 11.66
CA SER A 194 9.99 -8.49 10.66
C SER A 194 8.50 -8.26 10.96
N ASP A 195 7.75 -7.91 9.92
CA ASP A 195 6.29 -7.78 9.97
C ASP A 195 5.67 -8.94 9.21
N THR A 196 4.90 -9.77 9.91
CA THR A 196 4.36 -11.01 9.36
C THR A 196 2.95 -11.27 9.88
N PHE A 197 2.35 -12.35 9.40
CA PHE A 197 1.05 -12.85 9.86
C PHE A 197 1.10 -13.23 11.35
N SER A 198 -0.07 -13.36 11.96
CA SER A 198 -0.19 -13.82 13.36
C SER A 198 0.04 -15.32 13.42
N PRO A 199 0.90 -15.86 14.31
CA PRO A 199 1.10 -17.31 14.45
C PRO A 199 -0.18 -18.04 14.89
N GLU A 200 -1.11 -17.32 15.51
CA GLU A 200 -2.43 -17.84 15.92
C GLU A 200 -3.49 -17.72 14.80
N ALA A 201 -3.13 -17.25 13.61
CA ALA A 201 -4.07 -17.15 12.50
C ALA A 201 -4.40 -18.55 11.96
N ALA A 202 -5.69 -18.83 11.70
CA ALA A 202 -6.12 -20.11 11.13
C ALA A 202 -5.55 -20.38 9.72
N TYR A 203 -5.10 -19.33 9.05
CA TYR A 203 -4.37 -19.35 7.79
C TYR A 203 -3.62 -18.03 7.63
N HIS A 204 -2.69 -18.00 6.69
CA HIS A 204 -2.04 -16.78 6.20
C HIS A 204 -2.04 -16.77 4.67
N TYR A 205 -1.60 -15.66 4.09
CA TYR A 205 -1.38 -15.58 2.65
C TYR A 205 0.11 -15.55 2.35
N ASP A 206 0.53 -16.35 1.38
CA ASP A 206 1.88 -16.38 0.83
C ASP A 206 1.91 -15.91 -0.63
N GLY A 207 3.11 -15.80 -1.17
CA GLY A 207 3.35 -15.44 -2.56
C GLY A 207 3.99 -14.07 -2.73
N THR A 208 3.97 -13.62 -3.97
CA THR A 208 4.72 -12.45 -4.40
C THR A 208 3.81 -11.44 -5.09
N LEU A 209 3.91 -10.18 -4.67
CA LEU A 209 3.29 -9.05 -5.35
C LEU A 209 4.33 -8.31 -6.17
N LYS A 210 3.97 -7.92 -7.39
CA LYS A 210 4.80 -7.09 -8.24
C LYS A 210 4.59 -5.63 -7.90
N PHE A 211 5.61 -4.96 -7.36
CA PHE A 211 5.61 -3.52 -7.15
C PHE A 211 6.34 -2.86 -8.32
N THR A 212 5.78 -1.75 -8.78
CA THR A 212 6.45 -0.86 -9.73
C THR A 212 6.25 0.58 -9.29
N PHE A 213 7.28 1.41 -9.46
CA PHE A 213 7.21 2.82 -9.11
C PHE A 213 7.73 3.66 -10.27
N LYS A 214 6.88 4.49 -10.84
CA LYS A 214 7.24 5.38 -11.97
C LYS A 214 6.38 6.64 -11.94
N ASN A 215 7.01 7.80 -12.17
CA ASN A 215 6.31 9.09 -12.22
C ASN A 215 5.44 9.35 -10.96
N ASN A 216 5.96 9.02 -9.78
CA ASN A 216 5.27 9.10 -8.49
C ASN A 216 4.04 8.19 -8.35
N VAL A 217 3.87 7.21 -9.23
CA VAL A 217 2.80 6.22 -9.15
C VAL A 217 3.37 4.89 -8.69
N LEU A 218 2.88 4.42 -7.54
CA LEU A 218 3.08 3.05 -7.06
C LEU A 218 1.96 2.17 -7.62
N SER A 219 2.34 1.10 -8.30
CA SER A 219 1.42 0.05 -8.75
C SER A 219 1.80 -1.29 -8.13
N ILE A 220 0.79 -2.01 -7.63
CA ILE A 220 0.97 -3.31 -7.00
C ILE A 220 -0.01 -4.29 -7.65
N THR A 221 0.52 -5.39 -8.19
CA THR A 221 -0.31 -6.43 -8.82
C THR A 221 0.17 -7.81 -8.43
N GLY A 222 -0.73 -8.76 -8.24
CA GLY A 222 -0.34 -10.15 -8.04
C GLY A 222 -1.46 -11.01 -7.50
N THR A 223 -1.14 -12.27 -7.27
CA THR A 223 -2.03 -13.25 -6.63
C THR A 223 -1.34 -13.78 -5.39
N LEU A 224 -2.03 -13.71 -4.27
CA LEU A 224 -1.64 -14.32 -3.01
C LEU A 224 -2.37 -15.64 -2.86
N LYS A 225 -1.68 -16.66 -2.33
CA LYS A 225 -2.29 -17.96 -2.10
C LYS A 225 -2.51 -18.16 -0.62
N ARG A 226 -3.64 -18.77 -0.27
CA ARG A 226 -3.94 -19.08 1.13
C ARG A 226 -3.12 -20.30 1.55
N SER A 227 -2.42 -20.18 2.67
CA SER A 227 -1.59 -21.22 3.27
C SER A 227 -1.99 -21.43 4.73
N LYS A 228 -1.85 -22.66 5.24
CA LYS A 228 -2.17 -23.02 6.63
C LYS A 228 -0.91 -23.04 7.47
#